data_AF-A0A521IM10-F1
#
_entry.id   AF-A0A521IM10-F1
#
_cell.length_a   1.000
_cell.length_b   1.000
_cell.length_c   1.000
_cell.angle_alpha   90.00
_cell.angle_beta   90.00
_cell.angle_gamma   90.00
#
_symmetry.space_group_name_H-M   'P 1'
#
loop_
_entity.id
_entity.type
_entity.pdbx_description
1 polymer ?
#
loop_
_entity_poly.entity_id
_entity_poly.type
_entity_poly.pdbx_seq_one_letter_code
_entity_poly.pdbx_strand_id
1 'polypeptide(L)'
;MNDTSDSERNRMKARFLHGYNNRPSVRVTNRMRTKSDPIVDTLIQARLDALKTEEILFIRFGHRLSMAAENIIGLILEEYIHCSALQHGWTCCWGSAIPSVDFCSSEGTLLQIKNRSNTENSSSNKIRVGTEIRIWFRLSAYTGETRWDGLNDIIGEPDLMSEKGFHTFAADLIRRNPSVLFVEEELLHLLGRSE
;
A
#
# COMPACT_ATOMS: atom_id res chain seq x y z
N MET A 1 -29.71 -21.59 -14.87
CA MET A 1 -29.20 -21.02 -13.60
C MET A 1 -27.68 -21.14 -13.40
N ASN A 2 -26.90 -21.71 -14.34
CA ASN A 2 -25.42 -21.83 -14.18
C ASN A 2 -24.59 -20.66 -14.73
N ASP A 3 -25.13 -19.89 -15.67
CA ASP A 3 -24.37 -18.91 -16.49
C ASP A 3 -23.81 -17.72 -15.67
N THR A 4 -24.57 -17.26 -14.67
CA THR A 4 -24.17 -16.15 -13.79
C THR A 4 -22.97 -16.51 -12.90
N SER A 5 -22.92 -17.77 -12.44
CA SER A 5 -21.86 -18.25 -11.53
C SER A 5 -20.51 -18.44 -12.22
N ASP A 6 -20.52 -18.87 -13.49
CA ASP A 6 -19.31 -19.00 -14.30
C ASP A 6 -18.76 -17.63 -14.72
N SER A 7 -19.64 -16.70 -15.07
CA SER A 7 -19.28 -15.31 -15.33
C SER A 7 -18.59 -14.66 -14.13
N GLU A 8 -19.11 -14.87 -12.92
CA GLU A 8 -18.51 -14.36 -11.67
C GLU A 8 -17.16 -14.96 -11.36
N ARG A 9 -17.02 -16.29 -11.47
CA ARG A 9 -15.74 -16.98 -11.30
C ARG A 9 -14.68 -16.47 -12.28
N ASN A 10 -15.06 -16.26 -13.54
CA ASN A 10 -14.15 -15.73 -14.56
C ASN A 10 -13.72 -14.29 -14.27
N ARG A 11 -14.65 -13.43 -13.82
CA ARG A 11 -14.32 -12.07 -13.36
C ARG A 11 -13.39 -12.06 -12.16
N MET A 12 -13.57 -12.98 -11.22
CA MET A 12 -12.71 -13.12 -10.04
C MET A 12 -11.29 -13.55 -10.45
N LYS A 13 -11.18 -14.59 -11.29
CA LYS A 13 -9.89 -15.05 -11.83
C LYS A 13 -9.16 -13.95 -12.59
N ALA A 14 -9.87 -13.20 -13.45
CA ALA A 14 -9.28 -12.09 -14.20
C ALA A 14 -8.73 -11.00 -13.28
N ARG A 15 -9.50 -10.62 -12.23
CA ARG A 15 -9.04 -9.66 -11.20
C ARG A 15 -7.81 -10.16 -10.45
N PHE A 16 -7.84 -11.42 -10.01
CA PHE A 16 -6.70 -12.04 -9.31
C PHE A 16 -5.44 -12.02 -10.17
N LEU A 17 -5.50 -12.55 -11.39
CA LEU A 17 -4.36 -12.62 -12.30
C LEU A 17 -3.85 -11.22 -12.65
N HIS A 18 -4.75 -10.27 -12.91
CA HIS A 18 -4.37 -8.88 -13.16
C HIS A 18 -3.66 -8.27 -11.94
N GLY A 19 -4.19 -8.45 -10.73
CA GLY A 19 -3.57 -7.95 -9.50
C GLY A 19 -2.20 -8.58 -9.25
N TYR A 20 -2.09 -9.90 -9.37
CA TYR A 20 -0.83 -10.62 -9.17
C TYR A 20 0.24 -10.21 -10.18
N ASN A 21 -0.13 -10.02 -11.44
CA ASN A 21 0.77 -9.56 -12.50
C ASN A 21 1.09 -8.06 -12.42
N ASN A 22 0.42 -7.32 -11.53
CA ASN A 22 0.68 -5.90 -11.25
C ASN A 22 1.06 -5.66 -9.77
N ARG A 23 1.55 -6.69 -9.08
CA ARG A 23 2.08 -6.59 -7.73
C ARG A 23 3.34 -5.71 -7.70
N PRO A 24 3.68 -5.07 -6.57
CA PRO A 24 4.78 -4.12 -6.47
C PRO A 24 6.11 -4.56 -7.09
N SER A 25 6.51 -5.82 -6.97
CA SER A 25 7.79 -6.30 -7.53
C SER A 25 7.89 -6.28 -9.05
N VAL A 26 6.77 -6.17 -9.78
CA VAL A 26 6.73 -6.11 -11.24
C VAL A 26 5.91 -4.92 -11.78
N ARG A 27 5.36 -4.12 -10.88
CA ARG A 27 4.49 -2.99 -11.21
C ARG A 27 5.28 -1.84 -11.83
N VAL A 28 4.70 -1.21 -12.84
CA VAL A 28 5.12 0.11 -13.32
C VAL A 28 4.05 1.12 -12.92
N THR A 29 4.43 2.11 -12.10
CA THR A 29 3.52 3.15 -11.65
C THR A 29 3.43 4.26 -12.70
N ASN A 30 2.22 4.74 -12.94
CA ASN A 30 1.98 5.87 -13.84
C ASN A 30 2.44 7.19 -13.21
N ARG A 31 2.81 8.15 -14.06
CA ARG A 31 3.07 9.54 -13.63
C ARG A 31 1.89 10.11 -12.84
N MET A 32 2.16 10.85 -11.78
CA MET A 32 1.13 11.54 -11.01
C MET A 32 0.41 12.56 -11.90
N ARG A 33 -0.91 12.39 -12.09
CA ARG A 33 -1.73 13.28 -12.94
C ARG A 33 -2.23 14.52 -12.22
N THR A 34 -2.32 14.45 -10.89
CA THR A 34 -2.82 15.56 -10.07
C THR A 34 -1.78 16.68 -10.06
N LYS A 35 -2.24 17.92 -10.25
CA LYS A 35 -1.41 19.12 -10.06
C LYS A 35 -1.54 19.60 -8.62
N SER A 36 -0.45 20.13 -8.06
CA SER A 36 -0.50 20.79 -6.75
C SER A 36 -1.31 22.08 -6.85
N ASP A 37 -2.04 22.42 -5.80
CA ASP A 37 -2.73 23.71 -5.71
C ASP A 37 -1.70 24.82 -5.38
N PRO A 38 -1.53 25.86 -6.22
CA PRO A 38 -0.60 26.96 -5.96
C PRO A 38 -0.84 27.72 -4.66
N ILE A 39 -2.04 27.63 -4.07
CA ILE A 39 -2.31 28.26 -2.78
C ILE A 39 -1.44 27.66 -1.66
N VAL A 40 -1.06 26.38 -1.77
CA VAL A 40 -0.20 25.71 -0.78
C VAL A 40 1.17 26.40 -0.73
N ASP A 41 1.75 26.68 -1.89
CA ASP A 41 3.03 27.40 -2.02
C ASP A 41 2.91 28.81 -1.42
N THR A 42 1.80 29.51 -1.72
CA THR A 42 1.50 30.84 -1.17
C THR A 42 1.41 30.83 0.34
N LEU A 43 0.70 29.87 0.93
CA LEU A 43 0.52 29.76 2.39
C LEU A 43 1.84 29.45 3.11
N ILE A 44 2.66 28.56 2.53
CA ILE A 44 3.98 28.22 3.08
C ILE A 44 4.89 29.45 3.03
N GLN A 45 4.98 30.12 1.89
CA GLN A 45 5.79 31.34 1.72
C GLN A 45 5.31 32.47 2.64
N ALA A 46 4.00 32.64 2.83
CA ALA A 46 3.47 33.65 3.73
C ALA A 46 3.83 33.39 5.20
N ARG A 47 3.94 32.10 5.60
CA ARG A 47 4.34 31.72 6.97
C ARG A 47 5.85 31.76 7.19
N LEU A 48 6.61 31.44 6.15
CA LEU A 48 8.06 31.31 6.10
C LEU A 48 8.58 32.21 4.96
N ASP A 49 8.53 33.51 5.18
CA ASP A 49 8.82 34.56 4.19
C ASP A 49 10.27 34.56 3.69
N ALA A 50 11.20 34.03 4.49
CA ALA A 50 12.60 33.89 4.13
C ALA A 50 12.90 32.75 3.12
N LEU A 51 11.93 31.87 2.81
CA LEU A 51 12.16 30.78 1.86
C LEU A 51 12.35 31.32 0.44
N LYS A 52 13.32 30.76 -0.26
CA LYS A 52 13.53 30.99 -1.69
C LYS A 52 12.56 30.16 -2.51
N THR A 53 12.32 30.59 -3.75
CA THR A 53 11.48 29.87 -4.71
C THR A 53 11.90 28.41 -4.89
N GLU A 54 13.20 28.13 -4.96
CA GLU A 54 13.73 26.77 -5.09
C GLU A 54 13.38 25.89 -3.87
N GLU A 55 13.38 26.44 -2.66
CA GLU A 55 13.03 25.72 -1.44
C GLU A 55 11.53 25.40 -1.40
N ILE A 56 10.68 26.32 -1.84
CA ILE A 56 9.24 26.08 -2.01
C ILE A 56 8.99 24.95 -3.04
N LEU A 57 9.68 24.99 -4.18
CA LEU A 57 9.60 23.92 -5.18
C LEU A 57 10.05 22.58 -4.59
N PHE A 58 11.16 22.55 -3.85
CA PHE A 58 11.67 21.36 -3.20
C PHE A 58 10.66 20.77 -2.21
N ILE A 59 10.02 21.61 -1.38
CA ILE A 59 8.97 21.18 -0.45
C ILE A 59 7.78 20.58 -1.21
N ARG A 60 7.32 21.24 -2.27
CA ARG A 60 6.18 20.77 -3.07
C ARG A 60 6.46 19.42 -3.73
N PHE A 61 7.58 19.29 -4.41
CA PHE A 61 7.94 18.05 -5.09
C PHE A 61 8.30 16.93 -4.10
N GLY A 62 8.96 17.26 -3.00
CA GLY A 62 9.21 16.33 -1.89
C GLY A 62 7.92 15.81 -1.25
N HIS A 63 6.94 16.69 -1.02
CA HIS A 63 5.61 16.28 -0.54
C HIS A 63 4.91 15.33 -1.51
N ARG A 64 4.97 15.61 -2.82
CA ARG A 64 4.39 14.73 -3.85
C ARG A 64 5.06 13.36 -3.88
N LEU A 65 6.39 13.32 -3.80
CA LEU A 65 7.13 12.06 -3.69
C LEU A 65 6.73 11.28 -2.44
N SER A 66 6.61 11.94 -1.29
CA SER A 66 6.15 11.32 -0.04
C SER A 66 4.74 10.75 -0.18
N MET A 67 3.79 11.47 -0.79
CA MET A 67 2.45 10.94 -1.07
C MET A 67 2.49 9.72 -2.00
N ALA A 68 3.33 9.74 -3.03
CA ALA A 68 3.52 8.60 -3.92
C ALA A 68 4.05 7.38 -3.16
N ALA A 69 5.03 7.58 -2.28
CA ALA A 69 5.56 6.55 -1.40
C ALA A 69 4.48 6.00 -0.46
N GLU A 70 3.74 6.87 0.24
CA GLU A 70 2.65 6.47 1.15
C GLU A 70 1.61 5.58 0.48
N ASN A 71 1.24 5.90 -0.75
CA ASN A 71 0.25 5.13 -1.53
C ASN A 71 0.71 3.72 -1.91
N ILE A 72 2.02 3.48 -2.04
CA ILE A 72 2.55 2.15 -2.39
C ILE A 72 2.89 1.29 -1.17
N ILE A 73 3.01 1.86 0.04
CA ILE A 73 3.35 1.11 1.26
C ILE A 73 2.35 -0.02 1.49
N GLY A 74 1.04 0.22 1.32
CA GLY A 74 0.01 -0.81 1.50
C GLY A 74 0.20 -1.98 0.54
N LEU A 75 0.51 -1.70 -0.73
CA LEU A 75 0.73 -2.75 -1.73
C LEU A 75 1.99 -3.56 -1.42
N ILE A 76 3.08 -2.90 -1.02
CA ILE A 76 4.33 -3.59 -0.63
C ILE A 76 4.12 -4.43 0.62
N LEU A 77 3.31 -3.96 1.58
CA LEU A 77 2.93 -4.70 2.77
C LEU A 77 2.18 -5.98 2.44
N GLU A 78 1.21 -5.92 1.53
CA GLU A 78 0.51 -7.11 1.03
C GLU A 78 1.48 -8.09 0.36
N GLU A 79 2.41 -7.62 -0.48
CA GLU A 79 3.37 -8.52 -1.11
C GLU A 79 4.33 -9.19 -0.11
N TYR A 80 4.81 -8.44 0.89
CA TYR A 80 5.64 -8.98 1.96
C TYR A 80 4.92 -10.08 2.74
N ILE A 81 3.68 -9.81 3.18
CA ILE A 81 2.88 -10.78 3.92
C ILE A 81 2.59 -12.01 3.06
N HIS A 82 2.29 -11.83 1.77
CA HIS A 82 2.06 -12.94 0.85
C HIS A 82 3.28 -13.85 0.75
N CYS A 83 4.47 -13.28 0.53
CA CYS A 83 5.69 -14.07 0.41
C CYS A 83 5.99 -14.88 1.68
N SER A 84 5.74 -14.33 2.86
CA SER A 84 5.99 -15.01 4.13
C SER A 84 4.92 -16.04 4.48
N ALA A 85 3.64 -15.72 4.26
CA ALA A 85 2.52 -16.52 4.75
C ALA A 85 2.06 -17.62 3.78
N LEU A 86 2.54 -17.63 2.52
CA LEU A 86 2.13 -18.59 1.50
C LEU A 86 2.34 -20.06 1.91
N GLN A 87 3.50 -20.36 2.49
CA GLN A 87 3.82 -21.70 2.96
C GLN A 87 2.98 -22.14 4.18
N HIS A 88 2.32 -21.20 4.85
CA HIS A 88 1.45 -21.41 6.00
C HIS A 88 -0.04 -21.42 5.60
N GLY A 89 -0.35 -21.63 4.32
CA GLY A 89 -1.72 -21.78 3.82
C GLY A 89 -2.47 -20.47 3.61
N TRP A 90 -1.79 -19.31 3.61
CA TRP A 90 -2.41 -18.01 3.35
C TRP A 90 -2.08 -17.47 1.97
N THR A 91 -3.03 -16.81 1.30
CA THR A 91 -2.76 -16.13 0.04
C THR A 91 -3.39 -14.74 0.01
N CYS A 92 -2.72 -13.81 -0.66
CA CYS A 92 -3.28 -12.51 -0.95
C CYS A 92 -4.41 -12.66 -1.99
N CYS A 93 -5.51 -11.94 -1.77
CA CYS A 93 -6.67 -11.84 -2.64
C CYS A 93 -6.47 -10.74 -3.70
N TRP A 94 -5.42 -10.92 -4.52
CA TRP A 94 -4.94 -9.93 -5.48
C TRP A 94 -6.05 -9.26 -6.31
N GLY A 95 -5.92 -7.95 -6.54
CA GLY A 95 -6.83 -7.20 -7.42
C GLY A 95 -8.27 -7.09 -6.91
N SER A 96 -8.49 -7.17 -5.60
CA SER A 96 -9.81 -7.20 -4.98
C SER A 96 -10.70 -8.31 -5.58
N ALA A 97 -10.10 -9.49 -5.78
CA ALA A 97 -10.81 -10.68 -6.22
C ALA A 97 -11.97 -11.03 -5.26
N ILE A 98 -11.73 -10.85 -3.96
CA ILE A 98 -12.73 -10.92 -2.90
C ILE A 98 -12.94 -9.50 -2.35
N PRO A 99 -14.17 -8.95 -2.37
CA PRO A 99 -14.42 -7.60 -1.88
C PRO A 99 -14.07 -7.46 -0.38
N SER A 100 -13.35 -6.39 -0.02
CA SER A 100 -12.98 -6.05 1.37
C SER A 100 -12.11 -7.08 2.11
N VAL A 101 -11.51 -8.02 1.38
CA VAL A 101 -10.61 -9.04 1.91
C VAL A 101 -9.29 -8.95 1.16
N ASP A 102 -8.20 -8.87 1.92
CA ASP A 102 -6.85 -8.80 1.35
C ASP A 102 -6.16 -10.16 1.40
N PHE A 103 -6.52 -11.02 2.36
CA PHE A 103 -5.97 -12.36 2.52
C PHE A 103 -7.04 -13.39 2.88
N CYS A 104 -6.85 -14.61 2.39
CA CYS A 104 -7.60 -15.78 2.84
C CYS A 104 -6.67 -16.94 3.19
N SER A 105 -7.09 -17.78 4.11
CA SER A 105 -6.40 -19.04 4.46
C SER A 105 -7.07 -20.25 3.79
N SER A 106 -6.35 -21.37 3.74
CA SER A 106 -6.89 -22.69 3.35
C SER A 106 -8.09 -23.11 4.21
N GLU A 107 -8.13 -22.67 5.46
CA GLU A 107 -9.20 -22.95 6.43
C GLU A 107 -10.41 -22.00 6.31
N GLY A 108 -10.39 -21.07 5.34
CA GLY A 108 -11.49 -20.15 5.09
C GLY A 108 -11.51 -18.89 5.97
N THR A 109 -10.50 -18.67 6.81
CA THR A 109 -10.34 -17.39 7.54
C THR A 109 -10.06 -16.27 6.55
N LEU A 110 -10.78 -15.14 6.71
CA LEU A 110 -10.65 -13.94 5.89
C LEU A 110 -10.00 -12.82 6.70
N LEU A 111 -9.06 -12.11 6.09
CA LEU A 111 -8.28 -11.06 6.75
C LEU A 111 -8.18 -9.81 5.86
N GLN A 112 -8.42 -8.66 6.46
CA GLN A 112 -8.17 -7.35 5.90
C GLN A 112 -6.94 -6.73 6.57
N ILE A 113 -6.04 -6.20 5.75
CA ILE A 113 -4.77 -5.59 6.15
C ILE A 113 -4.87 -4.08 5.99
N LYS A 114 -4.44 -3.34 7.00
CA LYS A 114 -4.30 -1.88 6.95
C LYS A 114 -2.86 -1.50 7.26
N ASN A 115 -2.30 -0.55 6.51
CA ASN A 115 -0.98 -0.03 6.86
C ASN A 115 -1.00 0.77 8.18
N ARG A 116 -2.10 1.46 8.49
CA ARG A 116 -2.21 2.32 9.67
C ARG A 116 -3.61 2.23 10.31
N SER A 117 -3.69 2.40 11.63
CA SER A 117 -4.95 2.25 12.39
C SER A 117 -6.02 3.30 12.04
N ASN A 118 -5.64 4.46 11.53
CA ASN A 118 -6.54 5.58 11.22
C ASN A 118 -7.02 5.62 9.76
N THR A 119 -6.75 4.59 8.95
CA THR A 119 -7.25 4.52 7.56
C THR A 119 -8.74 4.11 7.52
N GLU A 120 -9.57 4.66 8.41
CA GLU A 120 -11.00 4.40 8.48
C GLU A 120 -11.79 5.56 7.90
N ASN A 121 -11.98 5.52 6.58
CA ASN A 121 -12.97 6.33 5.90
C ASN A 121 -14.34 5.79 6.35
N SER A 122 -15.27 6.66 6.70
CA SER A 122 -16.62 6.33 7.20
C SER A 122 -17.46 5.41 6.28
N SER A 123 -17.05 5.23 5.02
CA SER A 123 -17.62 4.27 4.07
C SER A 123 -17.30 2.80 4.39
N SER A 124 -16.19 2.52 5.08
CA SER A 124 -15.70 1.16 5.37
C SER A 124 -16.37 0.49 6.59
N ASN A 125 -17.22 1.21 7.33
CA ASN A 125 -18.04 0.66 8.41
C ASN A 125 -19.35 0.02 7.93
N LYS A 126 -19.82 0.33 6.70
CA LYS A 126 -21.13 -0.11 6.21
C LYS A 126 -21.17 -1.54 5.65
N ILE A 127 -20.03 -2.22 5.51
CA ILE A 127 -19.93 -3.60 5.01
C ILE A 127 -20.05 -4.64 6.16
N ARG A 128 -20.21 -4.19 7.41
CA ARG A 128 -19.86 -4.98 8.61
C ARG A 128 -21.02 -5.66 9.34
N VAL A 129 -22.20 -5.79 8.74
CA VAL A 129 -23.29 -6.57 9.34
C VAL A 129 -23.30 -7.96 8.69
N GLY A 130 -22.69 -8.95 9.35
CA GLY A 130 -22.83 -10.37 9.00
C GLY A 130 -21.64 -11.07 8.32
N THR A 131 -20.43 -10.48 8.31
CA THR A 131 -19.21 -11.15 7.79
C THR A 131 -18.12 -11.27 8.85
N GLU A 132 -17.44 -12.43 8.92
CA GLU A 132 -16.39 -12.75 9.89
C GLU A 132 -14.98 -12.40 9.36
N ILE A 133 -14.82 -11.21 8.78
CA ILE A 133 -13.52 -10.73 8.26
C ILE A 133 -12.71 -10.16 9.42
N ARG A 134 -11.54 -10.76 9.72
CA ARG A 134 -10.60 -10.24 10.71
C ARG A 134 -9.92 -8.99 10.16
N ILE A 135 -9.61 -8.02 11.02
CA ILE A 135 -8.88 -6.81 10.63
C ILE A 135 -7.58 -6.77 11.41
N TRP A 136 -6.49 -6.55 10.69
CA TRP A 136 -5.19 -6.26 11.27
C TRP A 136 -4.63 -4.96 10.69
N PHE A 137 -3.90 -4.20 11.50
CA PHE A 137 -3.19 -3.01 11.04
C PHE A 137 -1.73 -3.04 11.47
N ARG A 138 -0.83 -2.57 10.61
CA ARG A 138 0.61 -2.57 10.89
C ARG A 138 0.99 -1.55 11.95
N LEU A 139 0.66 -0.27 11.74
CA LEU A 139 1.14 0.86 12.55
C LEU A 139 -0.01 1.57 13.28
N SER A 140 0.14 1.75 14.60
CA SER A 140 -0.76 2.61 15.39
C SER A 140 -0.54 4.08 15.04
N ALA A 141 -1.59 4.78 14.61
CA ALA A 141 -1.50 6.19 14.27
C ALA A 141 -1.19 7.10 15.46
N TYR A 142 -1.53 6.65 16.67
CA TYR A 142 -1.44 7.42 17.90
C TYR A 142 -0.17 7.09 18.71
N THR A 143 0.21 5.81 18.74
CA THR A 143 1.37 5.35 19.55
C THR A 143 2.62 5.11 18.72
N GLY A 144 2.51 4.97 17.40
CA GLY A 144 3.65 4.59 16.54
C GLY A 144 4.11 3.14 16.70
N GLU A 145 3.42 2.36 17.52
CA GLU A 145 3.74 0.93 17.73
C GLU A 145 3.28 0.08 16.55
N THR A 146 4.06 -0.97 16.26
CA THR A 146 3.75 -1.96 15.24
C THR A 146 3.06 -3.19 15.83
N ARG A 147 2.23 -3.90 15.05
CA ARG A 147 1.41 -5.03 15.55
C ARG A 147 1.75 -6.39 14.95
N TRP A 148 3.01 -6.61 14.57
CA TRP A 148 3.44 -7.84 13.90
C TRP A 148 3.11 -9.13 14.66
N ASP A 149 3.27 -9.14 15.98
CA ASP A 149 2.95 -10.30 16.82
C ASP A 149 1.49 -10.76 16.61
N GLY A 150 0.55 -9.82 16.58
CA GLY A 150 -0.86 -10.14 16.34
C GLY A 150 -1.14 -10.71 14.94
N LEU A 151 -0.32 -10.36 13.93
CA LEU A 151 -0.44 -10.99 12.60
C LEU A 151 0.16 -12.39 12.63
N ASN A 152 1.34 -12.55 13.23
CA ASN A 152 2.02 -13.83 13.38
C ASN A 152 1.13 -14.85 14.12
N ASP A 153 0.42 -14.40 15.16
CA ASP A 153 -0.59 -15.20 15.89
C ASP A 153 -1.77 -15.60 15.00
N ILE A 154 -2.26 -14.71 14.13
CA ILE A 154 -3.33 -15.01 13.17
C ILE A 154 -2.86 -16.05 12.14
N ILE A 155 -1.62 -15.94 11.67
CA ILE A 155 -1.03 -16.90 10.73
C ILE A 155 -0.75 -18.25 11.42
N GLY A 156 -0.43 -18.23 12.72
CA GLY A 156 -0.08 -19.41 13.50
C GLY A 156 1.43 -19.72 13.53
N GLU A 157 2.28 -18.76 13.17
CA GLU A 157 3.75 -18.90 13.18
C GLU A 157 4.38 -17.70 13.89
N PRO A 158 4.82 -17.87 15.15
CA PRO A 158 5.51 -16.82 15.90
C PRO A 158 6.75 -16.30 15.17
N ASP A 159 7.05 -15.01 15.31
CA ASP A 159 8.22 -14.35 14.73
C ASP A 159 8.40 -14.46 13.19
N LEU A 160 7.40 -14.95 12.46
CA LEU A 160 7.45 -15.11 11.00
C LEU A 160 7.73 -13.78 10.28
N MET A 161 7.10 -12.70 10.74
CA MET A 161 7.25 -11.36 10.17
C MET A 161 7.59 -10.33 11.24
N SER A 162 8.31 -9.28 10.83
CA SER A 162 8.69 -8.18 11.69
C SER A 162 8.81 -6.86 10.92
N GLU A 163 8.79 -5.75 11.64
CA GLU A 163 8.96 -4.42 11.05
C GLU A 163 10.31 -4.28 10.33
N LYS A 164 11.37 -4.83 10.92
CA LYS A 164 12.70 -4.85 10.31
C LYS A 164 12.72 -5.66 9.02
N GLY A 165 12.05 -6.81 9.01
CA GLY A 165 11.89 -7.65 7.81
C GLY A 165 11.14 -6.91 6.70
N PHE A 166 10.05 -6.23 7.06
CA PHE A 166 9.28 -5.41 6.13
C PHE A 166 10.08 -4.26 5.52
N HIS A 167 10.83 -3.51 6.34
CA HIS A 167 11.71 -2.44 5.84
C HIS A 167 12.78 -2.96 4.87
N THR A 168 13.38 -4.11 5.18
CA THR A 168 14.39 -4.76 4.33
C THR A 168 13.77 -5.15 2.99
N PHE A 169 12.62 -5.84 3.03
CA PHE A 169 11.88 -6.24 1.85
C PHE A 169 11.49 -5.05 0.98
N ALA A 170 10.95 -3.99 1.58
CA ALA A 170 10.53 -2.78 0.86
C ALA A 170 11.71 -2.08 0.16
N ALA A 171 12.83 -1.92 0.86
CA ALA A 171 14.04 -1.31 0.29
C ALA A 171 14.59 -2.16 -0.88
N ASP A 172 14.66 -3.47 -0.72
CA ASP A 172 15.14 -4.37 -1.77
C ASP A 172 14.18 -4.46 -2.96
N LEU A 173 12.87 -4.33 -2.72
CA LEU A 173 11.87 -4.25 -3.77
C LEU A 173 12.07 -2.99 -4.62
N ILE A 174 12.20 -1.82 -3.98
CA ILE A 174 12.43 -0.55 -4.68
C ILE A 174 13.73 -0.59 -5.49
N ARG A 175 14.81 -1.19 -4.95
CA ARG A 175 16.08 -1.33 -5.68
C ARG A 175 15.96 -2.22 -6.92
N ARG A 176 15.18 -3.31 -6.83
CA ARG A 176 15.00 -4.25 -7.96
C ARG A 176 13.98 -3.75 -8.98
N ASN A 177 12.98 -2.99 -8.54
CA ASN A 177 11.96 -2.40 -9.38
C ASN A 177 11.72 -0.94 -9.00
N PRO A 178 12.59 0.00 -9.41
CA PRO A 178 12.44 1.42 -9.09
C PRO A 178 11.17 2.02 -9.71
N SER A 179 10.66 1.43 -10.80
CA SER A 179 9.45 1.88 -11.51
C SER A 179 8.16 1.80 -10.68
N VAL A 180 8.18 1.16 -9.52
CA VAL A 180 7.04 1.16 -8.58
C VAL A 180 6.83 2.53 -7.91
N LEU A 181 7.91 3.32 -7.74
CA LEU A 181 7.88 4.65 -7.15
C LEU A 181 8.31 5.68 -8.18
N PHE A 182 7.33 6.36 -8.77
CA PHE A 182 7.60 7.41 -9.73
C PHE A 182 8.24 8.63 -9.04
N VAL A 183 9.29 9.17 -9.65
CA VAL A 183 9.97 10.41 -9.22
C VAL A 183 9.81 11.44 -10.34
N GLU A 184 9.42 12.66 -9.98
CA GLU A 184 9.27 13.75 -10.96
C GLU A 184 10.64 14.25 -11.44
N GLU A 185 10.78 14.47 -12.74
CA GLU A 185 12.02 14.93 -13.38
C GLU A 185 12.47 16.29 -12.80
N GLU A 186 11.51 17.16 -12.48
CA GLU A 186 11.77 18.45 -11.85
C GLU A 186 12.41 18.30 -10.47
N LEU A 187 12.03 17.28 -9.70
CA LEU A 187 12.66 16.99 -8.41
C LEU A 187 14.09 16.49 -8.60
N LEU A 188 14.33 15.65 -9.60
CA LEU A 188 15.68 15.18 -9.93
C LEU A 188 16.59 16.35 -10.32
N HIS A 189 16.08 17.27 -11.13
CA HIS A 189 16.80 18.48 -11.51
C HIS A 189 17.16 19.35 -10.29
N LEU A 190 16.21 19.58 -9.38
CA LEU A 190 16.45 20.31 -8.13
C LEU A 190 17.48 19.62 -7.22
N LEU A 191 17.56 18.29 -7.28
CA LEU A 191 18.55 17.48 -6.56
C LEU A 191 19.91 17.38 -7.27
N GLY A 192 20.07 17.98 -8.46
CA GLY A 192 21.27 17.86 -9.28
C GLY A 192 21.50 16.44 -9.79
N ARG A 193 20.44 15.66 -10.02
CA ARG A 193 20.47 14.27 -10.51
C ARG A 193 19.85 14.16 -11.89
N SER A 194 20.36 13.26 -12.73
CA SER A 194 19.70 12.78 -13.95
C SER A 194 19.25 11.32 -13.74
N GLU A 195 18.16 10.90 -14.40
CA GLU A 195 17.72 9.49 -14.43
C GLU A 195 18.80 8.56 -15.01
#